data_AF-A0A9D4E5S3-F1
#
_entry.id   AF-A0A9D4E5S3-F1
#
_cell.length_a   1.000
_cell.length_b   1.000
_cell.length_c   1.000
_cell.angle_alpha   90.00
_cell.angle_beta   90.00
_cell.angle_gamma   90.00
#
_symmetry.space_group_name_H-M   'P 1'
#
loop_
_entity.id
_entity.type
_entity.pdbx_description
1 polymer ?
#
loop_
_entity_poly.entity_id
_entity_poly.type
_entity_poly.pdbx_seq_one_letter_code
_entity_poly.pdbx_strand_id
1 'polypeptide(L)' 'MGTANAQTALNAAKKIEQDVSAIDINMGCPKEFSIKGGMGAALLKKPETIKEVSTIYQM' A
#
# COMPACT_ATOMS: atom_id res chain seq x y z
N MET A 1 -1.82 1.76 5.59
CA MET A 1 -0.54 1.02 5.68
C MET A 1 0.49 1.59 4.70
N GLY A 2 1.78 1.47 4.98
CA GLY A 2 2.84 1.76 3.99
C GLY A 2 3.20 0.50 3.21
N THR A 3 3.32 0.61 1.88
CA THR A 3 3.74 -0.51 1.02
C THR A 3 4.40 0.03 -0.26
N ALA A 4 5.24 -0.79 -0.88
CA ALA A 4 5.93 -0.49 -2.15
C ALA A 4 5.55 -1.46 -3.28
N ASN A 5 4.79 -2.51 -2.98
CA ASN A 5 4.32 -3.49 -3.96
C ASN A 5 2.98 -4.10 -3.53
N ALA A 6 2.27 -4.69 -4.49
CA ALA A 6 0.94 -5.25 -4.27
C ALA A 6 0.99 -6.48 -3.35
N GLN A 7 1.88 -7.45 -3.61
CA GLN A 7 1.89 -8.72 -2.88
C GLN A 7 2.07 -8.54 -1.35
N THR A 8 2.97 -7.65 -0.93
CA THR A 8 3.17 -7.34 0.49
C THR A 8 1.94 -6.66 1.09
N ALA A 9 1.27 -5.78 0.34
CA ALA A 9 0.04 -5.14 0.77
C ALA A 9 -1.08 -6.17 1.00
N LEU A 10 -1.29 -7.08 0.05
CA LEU A 10 -2.30 -8.16 0.13
C LEU A 10 -2.05 -9.08 1.32
N ASN A 11 -0.82 -9.53 1.52
CA ASN A 11 -0.49 -10.43 2.63
C ASN A 11 -0.76 -9.79 3.99
N ALA A 12 -0.43 -8.51 4.13
CA ALA A 12 -0.69 -7.77 5.37
C ALA A 12 -2.18 -7.43 5.53
N ALA A 13 -2.91 -7.14 4.44
CA ALA A 13 -4.35 -6.91 4.46
C ALA A 13 -5.12 -8.15 4.93
N LYS A 14 -4.89 -9.31 4.31
CA LYS A 14 -5.49 -10.60 4.70
C LYS A 14 -5.25 -10.99 6.15
N LYS A 15 -4.16 -10.52 6.75
CA LYS A 15 -3.83 -10.82 8.14
C LYS A 15 -4.72 -10.09 9.15
N ILE A 16 -5.29 -8.95 8.78
CA ILE A 16 -6.02 -8.06 9.69
C ILE A 16 -7.47 -7.80 9.27
N GLU A 17 -7.89 -8.28 8.09
CA GLU A 17 -9.17 -7.91 7.48
C GLU A 17 -10.40 -8.27 8.31
N GLN A 18 -10.32 -9.30 9.17
CA GLN A 18 -11.42 -9.70 10.05
C GLN A 18 -11.56 -8.78 11.28
N ASP A 19 -10.54 -7.95 11.56
CA ASP A 19 -10.46 -7.12 12.76
C ASP A 19 -10.70 -5.62 12.45
N VAL A 20 -10.86 -5.25 11.17
CA VAL A 20 -10.95 -3.85 10.73
C VAL A 20 -12.07 -3.64 9.72
N SER A 21 -12.70 -2.47 9.73
CA SER A 21 -13.76 -2.12 8.77
C SER A 21 -13.24 -1.66 7.40
N ALA A 22 -11.97 -1.25 7.32
CA ALA A 22 -11.36 -0.76 6.10
C ALA A 22 -9.82 -0.82 6.18
N ILE A 23 -9.19 -0.90 5.02
CA ILE A 23 -7.73 -0.83 4.85
C ILE A 23 -7.40 0.31 3.90
N ASP A 24 -6.57 1.24 4.35
CA ASP A 24 -6.10 2.38 3.56
C ASP A 24 -4.63 2.21 3.17
N ILE A 25 -4.23 2.72 2.00
CA ILE A 25 -2.83 2.73 1.55
C ILE A 25 -2.27 4.15 1.66
N ASN A 26 -1.21 4.31 2.46
CA ASN A 26 -0.53 5.58 2.60
C ASN A 26 0.29 5.89 1.34
N MET A 27 -0.21 6.85 0.57
CA MET A 27 0.43 7.39 -0.62
C MET A 27 0.99 8.80 -0.41
N GLY A 28 1.08 9.29 0.83
CA GLY A 28 1.38 10.69 1.14
C GLY A 28 2.64 10.94 1.97
N CYS A 29 3.19 9.92 2.64
CA CYS A 29 4.31 10.12 3.57
C CYS A 29 5.57 10.64 2.84
N PRO A 30 6.10 11.82 3.19
CA PRO A 30 7.27 12.40 2.52
C PRO A 30 8.59 12.05 3.22
N LYS A 31 8.54 11.33 4.35
CA LYS A 31 9.74 11.02 5.14
C LYS A 31 10.72 10.16 4.34
N GLU A 32 12.01 10.46 4.48
CA GLU A 32 13.07 9.89 3.64
C GLU A 32 13.10 8.36 3.66
N PHE A 33 12.91 7.72 4.81
CA PHE A 33 12.86 6.25 4.91
C PHE A 33 11.70 5.66 4.07
N SER A 34 10.56 6.35 4.01
CA SER A 34 9.39 5.92 3.25
C SER A 34 9.65 6.06 1.75
N ILE A 35 10.20 7.21 1.33
CA ILE A 35 10.53 7.50 -0.07
C ILE A 35 11.59 6.53 -0.59
N LYS A 36 12.69 6.32 0.16
CA LYS A 36 13.75 5.35 -0.20
C LYS A 36 13.22 3.91 -0.27
N GLY A 37 12.27 3.58 0.59
CA GLY A 37 11.57 2.29 0.56
C GLY A 37 10.57 2.13 -0.59
N GLY A 38 10.34 3.17 -1.41
CA GLY A 38 9.37 3.12 -2.51
C GLY A 38 7.90 3.21 -2.06
N MET A 39 7.65 3.66 -0.83
CA MET A 39 6.33 3.81 -0.21
C MET A 39 5.94 5.29 -0.06
N GLY A 40 4.73 5.56 0.44
CA GLY A 40 4.29 6.93 0.73
C GLY A 40 4.23 7.76 -0.56
N ALA A 41 4.71 9.00 -0.52
CA ALA A 41 4.62 9.89 -1.69
C ALA A 41 5.46 9.42 -2.90
N ALA A 42 6.42 8.50 -2.72
CA ALA A 42 7.12 7.88 -3.84
C ALA A 42 6.20 6.99 -4.69
N LEU A 43 5.16 6.43 -4.08
CA LEU A 43 4.20 5.56 -4.76
C LEU A 43 3.36 6.31 -5.79
N LEU A 44 3.11 7.61 -5.57
CA LEU A 44 2.39 8.49 -6.53
C LEU A 44 3.07 8.61 -7.90
N LYS A 45 4.38 8.31 -7.98
CA LYS A 45 5.12 8.27 -9.25
C LYS A 45 5.00 6.93 -9.97
N LYS A 46 4.29 5.96 -9.39
CA LYS A 46 4.14 4.58 -9.88
C LYS A 46 2.64 4.20 -9.96
N PRO A 47 1.88 4.83 -10.87
CA PRO A 47 0.43 4.60 -10.97
C PRO A 47 0.06 3.13 -11.22
N GLU A 48 0.88 2.38 -11.96
CA GLU A 48 0.64 0.95 -12.20
C GLU A 48 0.69 0.14 -10.90
N THR A 49 1.66 0.42 -10.02
CA THR A 49 1.74 -0.24 -8.70
C THR A 49 0.54 0.11 -7.82
N ILE A 50 0.02 1.34 -7.89
CA ILE A 50 -1.21 1.73 -7.17
C ILE A 50 -2.40 0.91 -7.67
N LYS A 51 -2.53 0.78 -9.00
CA LYS A 51 -3.59 0.02 -9.64
C LYS A 51 -3.51 -1.46 -9.26
N GLU A 52 -2.32 -2.05 -9.30
CA GLU A 52 -2.10 -3.43 -8.85
C GLU A 52 -2.53 -3.63 -7.39
N VAL A 53 -2.02 -2.81 -6.46
CA VAL A 53 -2.38 -2.89 -5.04
C VAL A 53 -3.90 -2.81 -4.83
N SER A 54 -4.56 -1.92 -5.54
CA SER A 54 -6.02 -1.70 -5.42
C SER A 54 -6.85 -2.81 -6.07
N THR A 55 -6.32 -3.48 -7.10
CA THR A 55 -7.05 -4.51 -7.86
C THR A 55 -6.90 -5.89 -7.22
N ILE A 56 -5.74 -6.19 -6.62
CA ILE A 56 -5.47 -7.53 -6.08
C ILE A 56 -6.19 -7.82 -4.76
N TYR A 57 -6.72 -6.78 -4.11
CA TYR A 57 -7.46 -6.91 -2.87
C TYR A 57 -8.92 -6.55 -3.12
N GLN A 58 -9.75 -7.58 -3.31
CA GLN A 58 -11.20 -7.45 -3.34
C GLN A 58 -11.72 -7.99 -2.01
N MET A 59 -12.26 -7.10 -1.19
CA MET A 59 -13.07 -7.48 -0.02
C MET A 59 -14.45 -7.92 -0.46
#